data_AF-Q027W9-F1
#
_entry.id   AF-Q027W9-F1
#
_cell.length_a   1.000
_cell.length_b   1.000
_cell.length_c   1.000
_cell.angle_alpha   90.00
_cell.angle_beta   90.00
_cell.angle_gamma   90.00
#
_symmetry.space_group_name_H-M   'P 1'
#
loop_
_entity.id
_entity.type
_entity.pdbx_description
1 polymer ?
#
loop_
_entity_poly.entity_id
_entity_poly.type
_entity_poly.pdbx_seq_one_letter_code
_entity_poly.pdbx_strand_id
1 'polypeptide(L)'
;MHRGFLSNDVLANCSWQYLERSVGRLLLSEGFSGVRMLGQSGDEGADLLAHRNGKRWLVQVKRRRSTNIGVEVLDEIIRAAHIYRADIPVVATNLGFTDQARTQQSMLMAAGTPLQLWDRTTLSRRWEKLADRPVATRQLRGYQESAIASILEVAVSGKRRSALVVMATGLGKTFVAAESYRRMRETHPTLRALVLAHTNDLVYQLERAFWPCLDKSEITGVWNGYEVPDPEASLTFACIDSVASKLQVSGRLDLGVDLVIVDECHHAGSDEYRVVLEALRCGSQDGPFLIGMTATPWRPDGTSIHSLFGEPVSCVDIVQGLKMGWLSNVDYRMHVDNINWQELNRVHHLTPRGLNRTIFIQEWDDAVVQKLKETWYEIPHARAIVFCGNIDHAITMRDRVNGVGFARAEALYAGSPGAPRLSHAQRSKILADFHDGHAGVLCAVDLLNEGIDLPDVNICVFQRVTHSRRIFVQQLGRGLRLASGKDRVIVLDFVSDVRRFAAGLDLQNKLQEGPQYVSLGSKVRFMNVGGEDKEAESFLRAWLQDVAAIESAGEDDHVLKFPPSLSDRL
;
A
#
# COMPACT_ATOMS: atom_id res chain seq x y z
N MET A 1 31.73 2.77 -20.84
CA MET A 1 30.74 1.80 -20.34
C MET A 1 29.63 2.61 -19.71
N HIS A 2 28.37 2.41 -20.12
CA HIS A 2 27.25 2.98 -19.38
C HIS A 2 27.18 2.27 -18.04
N ARG A 3 27.23 3.05 -16.94
CA ARG A 3 27.02 2.53 -15.60
C ARG A 3 25.52 2.52 -15.33
N GLY A 4 25.03 1.50 -14.62
CA GLY A 4 23.62 1.39 -14.28
C GLY A 4 23.36 0.30 -13.26
N PHE A 5 22.09 0.07 -12.94
CA PHE A 5 21.73 -0.71 -11.74
C PHE A 5 22.20 -2.18 -11.78
N LEU A 6 22.51 -2.73 -12.96
CA LEU A 6 23.08 -4.07 -13.17
C LEU A 6 24.36 -4.07 -14.02
N SER A 7 25.09 -2.95 -14.08
CA SER A 7 26.40 -2.94 -14.74
C SER A 7 27.42 -3.81 -13.97
N ASN A 8 28.45 -4.29 -14.67
CA ASN A 8 29.41 -5.24 -14.11
C ASN A 8 30.12 -4.74 -12.83
N ASP A 9 30.45 -3.45 -12.78
CA ASP A 9 31.07 -2.80 -11.62
C ASP A 9 30.14 -2.76 -10.40
N VAL A 10 28.84 -2.47 -10.61
CA VAL A 10 27.82 -2.47 -9.57
C VAL A 10 27.58 -3.91 -9.06
N LEU A 11 27.42 -4.87 -9.98
CA LEU A 11 27.21 -6.28 -9.63
C LEU A 11 28.38 -6.89 -8.83
N ALA A 12 29.62 -6.44 -9.08
CA ALA A 12 30.79 -6.90 -8.35
C ALA A 12 30.77 -6.46 -6.86
N ASN A 13 30.30 -5.24 -6.60
CA ASN A 13 30.43 -4.59 -5.28
C ASN A 13 29.13 -4.51 -4.47
N CYS A 14 27.99 -4.82 -5.09
CA CYS A 14 26.69 -4.70 -4.43
C CYS A 14 26.51 -5.61 -3.21
N SER A 15 25.62 -5.18 -2.32
CA SER A 15 25.09 -6.01 -1.24
C SER A 15 24.15 -7.09 -1.80
N TRP A 16 23.85 -8.10 -0.98
CA TRP A 16 22.90 -9.14 -1.38
C TRP A 16 21.47 -8.55 -1.51
N GLN A 17 21.10 -7.62 -0.62
CA GLN A 17 19.81 -6.91 -0.67
C GLN A 17 19.64 -6.12 -1.97
N TYR A 18 20.70 -5.39 -2.36
CA TYR A 18 20.69 -4.61 -3.60
C TYR A 18 20.57 -5.51 -4.82
N LEU A 19 21.25 -6.66 -4.82
CA LEU A 19 21.18 -7.62 -5.92
C LEU A 19 19.76 -8.17 -6.09
N GLU A 20 19.10 -8.58 -5.01
CA GLU A 20 17.71 -9.06 -5.04
C GLU A 20 16.76 -8.00 -5.64
N ARG A 21 16.83 -6.77 -5.14
CA ARG A 21 16.02 -5.66 -5.65
C ARG A 21 16.31 -5.36 -7.12
N SER A 22 17.57 -5.40 -7.51
CA SER A 22 17.99 -5.16 -8.90
C SER A 22 17.49 -6.26 -9.85
N VAL A 23 17.48 -7.52 -9.41
CA VAL A 23 16.86 -8.61 -10.17
C VAL A 23 15.35 -8.41 -10.25
N GLY A 24 14.68 -8.02 -9.16
CA GLY A 24 13.26 -7.66 -9.18
C GLY A 24 12.94 -6.53 -10.18
N ARG A 25 13.74 -5.47 -10.17
CA ARG A 25 13.63 -4.34 -11.11
C ARG A 25 13.86 -4.76 -12.55
N LEU A 26 14.83 -5.65 -12.80
CA LEU A 26 15.07 -6.23 -14.12
C LEU A 26 13.83 -6.97 -14.63
N LEU A 27 13.23 -7.83 -13.81
CA LEU A 27 12.02 -8.57 -14.19
C LEU A 27 10.88 -7.61 -14.55
N LEU A 28 10.63 -6.60 -13.72
CA LEU A 28 9.63 -5.58 -14.02
C LEU A 28 9.93 -4.88 -15.36
N SER A 29 11.20 -4.53 -15.60
CA SER A 29 11.66 -3.85 -16.82
C SER A 29 11.55 -4.70 -18.08
N GLU A 30 11.58 -6.01 -17.94
CA GLU A 30 11.34 -6.96 -19.03
C GLU A 30 9.86 -7.31 -19.24
N GLY A 31 8.95 -6.66 -18.50
CA GLY A 31 7.51 -6.84 -18.63
C GLY A 31 6.94 -8.01 -17.84
N PHE A 32 7.64 -8.49 -16.80
CA PHE A 32 7.01 -9.37 -15.82
C PHE A 32 5.98 -8.59 -14.99
N SER A 33 4.86 -9.22 -14.67
CA SER A 33 3.87 -8.70 -13.73
C SER A 33 4.02 -9.36 -12.36
N GLY A 34 3.35 -8.83 -11.34
CA GLY A 34 3.27 -9.47 -10.03
C GLY A 34 4.60 -9.66 -9.30
N VAL A 35 5.64 -8.88 -9.62
CA VAL A 35 6.97 -8.98 -9.01
C VAL A 35 6.89 -8.70 -7.51
N ARG A 36 7.21 -9.71 -6.69
CA ARG A 36 7.16 -9.68 -5.21
C ARG A 36 8.47 -10.18 -4.62
N MET A 37 8.93 -9.48 -3.58
CA MET A 37 10.05 -9.94 -2.74
C MET A 37 9.49 -10.86 -1.64
N LEU A 38 10.15 -11.99 -1.38
CA LEU A 38 9.70 -12.98 -0.39
C LEU A 38 10.39 -12.82 0.98
N GLY A 39 11.58 -12.21 1.04
CA GLY A 39 12.26 -11.78 2.28
C GLY A 39 12.96 -12.92 3.04
N GLN A 40 13.86 -12.57 3.97
CA GLN A 40 14.96 -13.44 4.44
C GLN A 40 14.62 -14.63 5.38
N SER A 41 13.43 -14.73 5.94
CA SER A 41 13.13 -15.73 6.99
C SER A 41 11.97 -16.64 6.62
N GLY A 42 12.23 -17.95 6.56
CA GLY A 42 11.21 -18.97 6.27
C GLY A 42 10.75 -18.97 4.81
N ASP A 43 11.64 -18.55 3.91
CA ASP A 43 11.42 -18.45 2.46
C ASP A 43 11.75 -19.73 1.70
N GLU A 44 12.33 -20.73 2.38
CA GLU A 44 12.82 -21.98 1.78
C GLU A 44 13.81 -21.73 0.63
N GLY A 45 14.50 -20.58 0.66
CA GLY A 45 15.46 -20.16 -0.35
C GLY A 45 14.91 -19.33 -1.50
N ALA A 46 13.61 -19.03 -1.54
CA ALA A 46 13.04 -18.22 -2.62
C ALA A 46 13.07 -16.73 -2.31
N ASP A 47 13.64 -15.90 -3.18
CA ASP A 47 13.80 -14.47 -2.93
C ASP A 47 12.77 -13.61 -3.68
N LEU A 48 12.40 -14.02 -4.90
CA LEU A 48 11.46 -13.30 -5.75
C LEU A 48 10.40 -14.23 -6.35
N LEU A 49 9.19 -13.70 -6.49
CA LEU A 49 8.10 -14.29 -7.27
C LEU A 49 7.64 -13.30 -8.33
N ALA A 50 7.42 -13.77 -9.56
CA ALA A 50 6.96 -12.93 -10.66
C ALA A 50 6.15 -13.73 -11.68
N HIS A 51 5.45 -13.04 -12.58
CA HIS A 51 4.61 -13.66 -13.60
C HIS A 51 4.98 -13.20 -15.01
N ARG A 52 5.01 -14.14 -15.95
CA ARG A 52 5.16 -13.83 -17.37
C ARG A 52 4.57 -14.95 -18.21
N ASN A 53 3.78 -14.58 -19.23
CA ASN A 53 3.15 -15.50 -20.16
C ASN A 53 2.33 -16.60 -19.46
N GLY A 54 1.58 -16.23 -18.43
CA GLY A 54 0.74 -17.17 -17.66
C GLY A 54 1.52 -18.13 -16.75
N LYS A 55 2.84 -17.97 -16.63
CA LYS A 55 3.69 -18.80 -15.76
C LYS A 55 4.14 -18.02 -14.53
N ARG A 56 4.19 -18.70 -13.39
CA ARG A 56 4.75 -18.23 -12.12
C ARG A 56 6.24 -18.58 -12.07
N TRP A 57 7.08 -17.56 -11.94
CA TRP A 57 8.53 -17.67 -11.86
C TRP A 57 8.98 -17.48 -10.42
N LEU A 58 9.88 -18.34 -9.96
CA LEU A 58 10.49 -18.26 -8.64
C LEU A 58 11.98 -18.06 -8.81
N VAL A 59 12.51 -16.96 -8.28
CA VAL A 59 13.93 -16.64 -8.40
C VAL A 59 14.58 -16.69 -7.03
N GLN A 60 15.65 -17.48 -6.94
CA GLN A 60 16.59 -17.46 -5.84
C GLN A 60 17.83 -16.68 -6.27
N VAL A 61 18.18 -15.65 -5.52
CA VAL A 61 19.28 -14.73 -5.77
C VAL A 61 20.39 -15.00 -4.77
N LYS A 62 21.53 -15.52 -5.21
CA LYS A 62 22.69 -15.76 -4.35
C LYS A 62 23.83 -14.82 -4.69
N ARG A 63 24.14 -13.91 -3.76
CA ARG A 63 25.36 -13.09 -3.83
C ARG A 63 26.55 -13.88 -3.29
N ARG A 64 27.61 -14.01 -4.09
CA ARG A 64 28.88 -14.66 -3.72
C ARG A 64 30.04 -13.69 -3.86
N ARG A 65 31.09 -13.90 -3.04
CA ARG A 65 32.33 -13.11 -3.08
C ARG A 65 33.40 -13.74 -3.99
N SER A 66 33.57 -15.06 -3.90
CA SER A 66 34.68 -15.76 -4.56
C SER A 66 34.31 -17.11 -5.19
N THR A 67 33.29 -17.79 -4.68
CA THR A 67 32.91 -19.14 -5.15
C THR A 67 31.69 -19.10 -6.05
N ASN A 68 31.75 -19.86 -7.14
CA ASN A 68 30.59 -20.09 -8.01
C ASN A 68 29.52 -20.93 -7.31
N ILE A 69 28.28 -20.80 -7.77
CA ILE A 69 27.13 -21.54 -7.25
C ILE A 69 27.21 -23.01 -7.69
N GLY A 70 27.11 -23.91 -6.71
CA GLY A 70 27.09 -25.35 -6.93
C GLY A 70 25.67 -25.93 -7.04
N VAL A 71 25.61 -27.26 -7.04
CA VAL A 71 24.38 -28.06 -7.18
C VAL A 71 23.41 -27.87 -6.01
N GLU A 72 23.92 -27.58 -4.82
CA GLU A 72 23.13 -27.47 -3.59
C GLU A 72 22.00 -26.45 -3.69
N VAL A 73 22.25 -25.35 -4.41
CA VAL A 73 21.27 -24.26 -4.61
C VAL A 73 20.20 -24.67 -5.64
N LEU A 74 20.54 -25.55 -6.58
CA LEU A 74 19.57 -26.05 -7.57
C LEU A 74 18.52 -26.94 -6.88
N ASP A 75 18.94 -27.81 -5.97
CA ASP A 75 18.02 -28.65 -5.22
C ASP A 75 17.11 -27.82 -4.29
N GLU A 76 17.66 -26.75 -3.71
CA GLU A 76 16.94 -25.78 -2.88
C GLU A 76 15.80 -25.10 -3.67
N ILE A 77 16.11 -24.47 -4.82
CA ILE A 77 15.09 -23.78 -5.62
C ILE A 77 14.03 -24.74 -6.18
N ILE A 78 14.39 -26.00 -6.45
CA ILE A 78 13.40 -27.00 -6.92
C ILE A 78 12.41 -27.31 -5.81
N ARG A 79 12.86 -27.54 -4.57
CA ARG A 79 11.95 -27.72 -3.42
C ARG A 79 11.07 -26.50 -3.22
N ALA A 80 11.66 -25.31 -3.27
CA ALA A 80 10.91 -24.06 -3.16
C ALA A 80 9.85 -23.93 -4.28
N ALA A 81 10.18 -24.28 -5.52
CA ALA A 81 9.24 -24.22 -6.63
C ALA A 81 7.97 -25.05 -6.38
N HIS A 82 8.08 -26.20 -5.72
CA HIS A 82 6.91 -26.98 -5.31
C HIS A 82 6.08 -26.26 -4.24
N ILE A 83 6.72 -25.71 -3.21
CA ILE A 83 6.06 -25.01 -2.09
C ILE A 83 5.31 -23.76 -2.59
N TYR A 84 5.93 -23.01 -3.51
CA TYR A 84 5.38 -21.80 -4.10
C TYR A 84 4.63 -22.05 -5.41
N ARG A 85 4.40 -23.31 -5.81
CA ARG A 85 3.66 -23.67 -7.04
C ARG A 85 4.18 -22.93 -8.30
N ALA A 86 5.49 -22.79 -8.41
CA ALA A 86 6.12 -22.08 -9.50
C ALA A 86 6.41 -23.00 -10.69
N ASP A 87 6.13 -22.52 -11.89
CA ASP A 87 6.36 -23.24 -13.14
C ASP A 87 7.83 -23.18 -13.56
N ILE A 88 8.51 -22.06 -13.26
CA ILE A 88 9.86 -21.79 -13.72
C ILE A 88 10.74 -21.42 -12.52
N PRO A 89 11.57 -22.36 -12.01
CA PRO A 89 12.59 -22.05 -11.04
C PRO A 89 13.79 -21.35 -11.71
N VAL A 90 14.37 -20.39 -11.00
CA VAL A 90 15.53 -19.64 -11.47
C VAL A 90 16.53 -19.45 -10.34
N VAL A 91 17.81 -19.62 -10.64
CA VAL A 91 18.89 -19.17 -9.76
C VAL A 91 19.62 -18.01 -10.43
N ALA A 92 19.70 -16.87 -9.75
CA ALA A 92 20.42 -15.69 -10.17
C ALA A 92 21.63 -15.42 -9.25
N THR A 93 22.75 -14.97 -9.80
CA THR A 93 23.95 -14.68 -9.00
C THR A 93 24.80 -13.58 -9.61
N ASN A 94 25.54 -12.87 -8.76
CA ASN A 94 26.54 -11.90 -9.18
C ASN A 94 27.88 -12.54 -9.59
N LEU A 95 28.04 -13.86 -9.55
CA LEU A 95 29.20 -14.59 -10.08
C LEU A 95 28.76 -15.53 -11.20
N GLY A 96 29.14 -16.80 -11.15
CA GLY A 96 28.75 -17.83 -12.10
C GLY A 96 28.39 -19.14 -11.40
N PHE A 97 28.27 -20.19 -12.21
CA PHE A 97 27.89 -21.54 -11.79
C PHE A 97 29.03 -22.51 -12.05
N THR A 98 29.14 -23.56 -11.23
CA THR A 98 30.07 -24.66 -11.50
C THR A 98 29.61 -25.49 -12.70
N ASP A 99 30.55 -26.22 -13.33
CA ASP A 99 30.21 -27.09 -14.45
C ASP A 99 29.20 -28.18 -14.04
N GLN A 100 29.34 -28.72 -12.83
CA GLN A 100 28.38 -29.68 -12.26
C GLN A 100 26.96 -29.11 -12.19
N ALA A 101 26.81 -27.84 -11.76
CA ALA A 101 25.50 -27.19 -11.71
C ALA A 101 24.89 -27.03 -13.12
N ARG A 102 25.70 -26.70 -14.13
CA ARG A 102 25.25 -26.60 -15.53
C ARG A 102 24.86 -27.96 -16.12
N THR A 103 25.62 -29.01 -15.80
CA THR A 103 25.28 -30.39 -16.17
C THR A 103 23.95 -30.83 -15.55
N GLN A 104 23.76 -30.59 -14.25
CA GLN A 104 22.51 -30.91 -13.57
C GLN A 104 21.32 -30.10 -14.12
N GLN A 105 21.49 -28.81 -14.40
CA GLN A 105 20.46 -28.01 -15.07
C GLN A 105 20.02 -28.67 -16.38
N SER A 106 20.98 -29.14 -17.19
CA SER A 106 20.69 -29.77 -18.48
C SER A 106 19.89 -31.06 -18.32
N MET A 107 20.22 -31.88 -17.31
CA MET A 107 19.46 -33.08 -16.96
C MET A 107 18.04 -32.75 -16.49
N LEU A 108 17.87 -31.74 -15.63
CA LEU A 108 16.56 -31.29 -15.14
C LEU A 108 15.67 -30.76 -16.26
N MET A 109 16.24 -29.99 -17.19
CA MET A 109 15.54 -29.51 -18.38
C MET A 109 15.09 -30.66 -19.28
N ALA A 110 15.93 -31.67 -19.48
CA ALA A 110 15.57 -32.88 -20.22
C ALA A 110 14.46 -33.70 -19.53
N ALA A 111 14.40 -33.67 -18.20
CA ALA A 111 13.35 -34.27 -17.39
C ALA A 111 12.07 -33.41 -17.29
N GLY A 112 11.99 -32.27 -17.99
CA GLY A 112 10.80 -31.42 -18.02
C GLY A 112 10.74 -30.34 -16.94
N THR A 113 11.78 -30.14 -16.13
CA THR A 113 11.88 -29.02 -15.18
C THR A 113 12.60 -27.85 -15.83
N PRO A 114 11.92 -26.73 -16.15
CA PRO A 114 12.49 -25.63 -16.95
C PRO A 114 13.37 -24.68 -16.12
N LEU A 115 14.35 -25.22 -15.39
CA LEU A 115 15.26 -24.47 -14.52
C LEU A 115 16.17 -23.52 -15.32
N GLN A 116 16.24 -22.26 -14.91
CA GLN A 116 17.13 -21.26 -15.50
C GLN A 116 18.24 -20.82 -14.56
N LEU A 117 19.43 -20.57 -15.12
CA LEU A 117 20.59 -20.05 -14.40
C LEU A 117 20.98 -18.69 -14.98
N TRP A 118 21.04 -17.66 -14.15
CA TRP A 118 21.40 -16.29 -14.53
C TRP A 118 22.67 -15.85 -13.79
N ASP A 119 23.80 -15.92 -14.48
CA ASP A 119 25.09 -15.45 -13.96
C ASP A 119 25.28 -13.94 -14.20
N ARG A 120 26.38 -13.37 -13.69
CA ARG A 120 26.72 -11.95 -13.86
C ARG A 120 26.61 -11.50 -15.32
N THR A 121 27.20 -12.28 -16.23
CA THR A 121 27.22 -11.98 -17.66
C THR A 121 25.79 -11.98 -18.22
N THR A 122 24.96 -12.94 -17.81
CA THR A 122 23.56 -13.02 -18.22
C THR A 122 22.75 -11.83 -17.69
N LEU A 123 22.92 -11.45 -16.41
CA LEU A 123 22.25 -10.29 -15.81
C LEU A 123 22.66 -8.99 -16.51
N SER A 124 23.96 -8.74 -16.69
CA SER A 124 24.48 -7.56 -17.39
C SER A 124 23.97 -7.48 -18.82
N ARG A 125 24.01 -8.60 -19.57
CA ARG A 125 23.50 -8.64 -20.95
C ARG A 125 22.00 -8.40 -21.03
N ARG A 126 21.21 -8.89 -20.07
CA ARG A 126 19.76 -8.63 -20.00
C ARG A 126 19.49 -7.15 -19.71
N TRP A 127 20.25 -6.56 -18.80
CA TRP A 127 20.20 -5.13 -18.50
C TRP A 127 20.58 -4.26 -19.71
N GLU A 128 21.64 -4.59 -20.45
CA GLU A 128 22.05 -3.87 -21.66
C GLU A 128 20.96 -3.81 -22.73
N LYS A 129 20.14 -4.88 -22.82
CA LYS A 129 19.01 -4.98 -23.75
C LYS A 129 17.78 -4.18 -23.33
N LEU A 130 17.73 -3.67 -22.10
CA LEU A 130 16.65 -2.79 -21.68
C LEU A 130 16.70 -1.49 -22.47
N ALA A 131 15.53 -0.95 -22.79
CA ALA A 131 15.43 0.35 -23.42
C ALA A 131 15.92 1.45 -22.46
N ASP A 132 16.55 2.50 -23.01
CA ASP A 132 16.96 3.71 -22.27
C ASP A 132 15.76 4.63 -22.01
N ARG A 133 14.66 4.05 -21.52
CA ARG A 133 13.47 4.77 -21.13
C ARG A 133 12.75 4.02 -20.00
N PRO A 134 12.10 4.75 -19.09
CA PRO A 134 11.25 4.16 -18.06
C PRO A 134 10.16 3.27 -18.65
N VAL A 135 9.80 2.24 -17.90
CA VAL A 135 8.75 1.30 -18.27
C VAL A 135 7.41 2.02 -18.08
N ALA A 136 6.97 2.74 -19.10
CA ALA A 136 5.67 3.42 -19.11
C ALA A 136 4.54 2.38 -19.09
N THR A 137 4.24 1.84 -17.92
CA THR A 137 3.24 0.78 -17.72
C THR A 137 1.82 1.32 -17.61
N ARG A 138 1.64 2.63 -17.43
CA ARG A 138 0.34 3.25 -17.17
C ARG A 138 0.19 4.60 -17.85
N GLN A 139 -0.93 4.77 -18.55
CA GLN A 139 -1.37 6.08 -19.00
C GLN A 139 -1.81 6.88 -17.76
N LEU A 140 -1.26 8.08 -17.62
CA LEU A 140 -1.64 9.03 -16.58
C LEU A 140 -3.12 9.41 -16.70
N ARG A 141 -3.82 9.40 -15.58
CA ARG A 141 -5.19 9.93 -15.52
C ARG A 141 -5.12 11.47 -15.44
N GLY A 142 -6.14 12.17 -15.93
CA GLY A 142 -6.12 13.63 -16.02
C GLY A 142 -5.85 14.35 -14.69
N TYR A 143 -6.34 13.82 -13.57
CA TYR A 143 -6.04 14.38 -12.25
C TYR A 143 -4.60 14.15 -11.79
N GLN A 144 -3.99 13.03 -12.19
CA GLN A 144 -2.58 12.76 -11.90
C GLN A 144 -1.71 13.73 -12.69
N GLU A 145 -2.04 13.95 -13.96
CA GLU A 145 -1.38 14.95 -14.81
C GLU A 145 -1.48 16.35 -14.20
N SER A 146 -2.68 16.77 -13.78
CA SER A 146 -2.90 18.07 -13.13
C SER A 146 -2.10 18.22 -11.84
N ALA A 147 -2.05 17.18 -11.00
CA ALA A 147 -1.25 17.19 -9.78
C ALA A 147 0.26 17.31 -10.07
N ILE A 148 0.77 16.56 -11.05
CA ILE A 148 2.18 16.62 -11.47
C ILE A 148 2.50 18.00 -12.05
N ALA A 149 1.64 18.53 -12.93
CA ALA A 149 1.82 19.85 -13.52
C ALA A 149 1.89 20.93 -12.45
N SER A 150 1.03 20.86 -11.43
CA SER A 150 1.02 21.81 -10.30
C SER A 150 2.31 21.73 -9.48
N ILE A 151 2.84 20.52 -9.23
CA ILE A 151 4.15 20.34 -8.57
C ILE A 151 5.26 20.99 -9.40
N LEU A 152 5.30 20.71 -10.70
CA LEU A 152 6.33 21.22 -11.61
C LEU A 152 6.26 22.74 -11.77
N GLU A 153 5.06 23.31 -11.86
CA GLU A 153 4.86 24.77 -11.91
C GLU A 153 5.45 25.44 -10.67
N VAL A 154 5.16 24.91 -9.48
CA VAL A 154 5.71 25.45 -8.23
C VAL A 154 7.23 25.35 -8.23
N ALA A 155 7.78 24.19 -8.61
CA ALA A 155 9.23 23.97 -8.68
C ALA A 155 9.94 24.91 -9.66
N VAL A 156 9.38 25.14 -10.84
CA VAL A 156 9.94 26.02 -11.88
C VAL A 156 9.76 27.50 -11.53
N SER A 157 8.64 27.88 -10.92
CA SER A 157 8.35 29.28 -10.59
C SER A 157 9.36 29.90 -9.61
N GLY A 158 9.99 29.07 -8.75
CA GLY A 158 10.92 29.50 -7.71
C GLY A 158 10.30 30.33 -6.58
N LYS A 159 9.04 30.76 -6.70
CA LYS A 159 8.31 31.55 -5.68
C LYS A 159 8.18 30.79 -4.36
N ARG A 160 8.13 29.47 -4.46
CA ARG A 160 7.98 28.55 -3.34
C ARG A 160 8.77 27.28 -3.62
N ARG A 161 9.38 26.73 -2.57
CA ARG A 161 10.27 25.55 -2.67
C ARG A 161 9.64 24.30 -2.04
N SER A 162 8.32 24.31 -1.82
CA SER A 162 7.57 23.17 -1.31
C SER A 162 6.21 23.02 -1.99
N ALA A 163 5.75 21.78 -2.15
CA ALA A 163 4.45 21.43 -2.69
C ALA A 163 3.79 20.34 -1.83
N LEU A 164 2.53 20.57 -1.43
CA LEU A 164 1.70 19.59 -0.75
C LEU A 164 0.65 19.05 -1.72
N VAL A 165 0.54 17.74 -1.85
CA VAL A 165 -0.50 17.09 -2.64
C VAL A 165 -1.31 16.16 -1.75
N VAL A 166 -2.62 16.44 -1.72
CA VAL A 166 -3.59 15.63 -0.99
C VAL A 166 -4.32 14.75 -1.99
N MET A 167 -4.17 13.43 -1.86
CA MET A 167 -4.76 12.47 -2.79
C MET A 167 -5.25 11.24 -2.05
N ALA A 168 -6.53 10.91 -2.23
CA ALA A 168 -7.15 9.74 -1.62
C ALA A 168 -6.38 8.43 -1.91
N THR A 169 -6.50 7.48 -0.99
CA THR A 169 -5.94 6.14 -1.18
C THR A 169 -6.58 5.48 -2.39
N GLY A 170 -5.75 4.86 -3.24
CA GLY A 170 -6.20 4.28 -4.51
C GLY A 170 -6.03 5.19 -5.74
N LEU A 171 -5.75 6.49 -5.57
CA LEU A 171 -5.52 7.43 -6.67
C LEU A 171 -4.06 7.50 -7.17
N GLY A 172 -3.16 6.68 -6.59
CA GLY A 172 -1.79 6.57 -7.07
C GLY A 172 -0.84 7.68 -6.61
N LYS A 173 -0.90 8.09 -5.34
CA LYS A 173 0.05 9.04 -4.71
C LYS A 173 1.51 8.76 -5.04
N THR A 174 1.98 7.56 -4.71
CA THR A 174 3.37 7.17 -4.94
C THR A 174 3.76 7.25 -6.42
N PHE A 175 2.83 6.95 -7.33
CA PHE A 175 3.04 7.08 -8.77
C PHE A 175 3.17 8.56 -9.18
N VAL A 176 2.32 9.45 -8.65
CA VAL A 176 2.46 10.91 -8.87
C VAL A 176 3.81 11.42 -8.38
N ALA A 177 4.28 10.97 -7.21
CA ALA A 177 5.60 11.34 -6.69
C ALA A 177 6.74 10.84 -7.59
N ALA A 178 6.70 9.57 -8.01
CA ALA A 178 7.70 8.96 -8.88
C ALA A 178 7.75 9.61 -10.28
N GLU A 179 6.59 9.89 -10.85
CA GLU A 179 6.47 10.55 -12.16
C GLU A 179 6.89 12.02 -12.09
N SER A 180 6.62 12.71 -10.99
CA SER A 180 7.13 14.07 -10.76
C SER A 180 8.67 14.08 -10.73
N TYR A 181 9.29 13.14 -9.98
CA TYR A 181 10.75 12.96 -9.99
C TYR A 181 11.28 12.71 -11.40
N ARG A 182 10.64 11.80 -12.16
CA ARG A 182 11.04 11.46 -13.53
C ARG A 182 11.07 12.70 -14.44
N ARG A 183 10.01 13.51 -14.44
CA ARG A 183 9.93 14.74 -15.25
C ARG A 183 10.90 15.83 -14.79
N MET A 184 11.17 15.93 -13.49
CA MET A 184 12.20 16.83 -12.97
C MET A 184 13.60 16.39 -13.43
N ARG A 185 13.87 15.08 -13.51
CA ARG A 185 15.13 14.52 -14.02
C ARG A 185 15.32 14.73 -15.52
N GLU A 186 14.24 14.74 -16.32
CA GLU A 186 14.33 15.07 -17.76
C GLU A 186 14.88 16.47 -17.99
N THR A 187 14.55 17.42 -17.11
CA THR A 187 15.06 18.80 -17.16
C THR A 187 16.37 18.99 -16.39
N HIS A 188 16.62 18.16 -15.37
CA HIS A 188 17.81 18.21 -14.52
C HIS A 188 18.43 16.81 -14.37
N PRO A 189 19.24 16.34 -15.34
CA PRO A 189 19.76 14.96 -15.37
C PRO A 189 20.68 14.57 -14.20
N THR A 190 21.20 15.56 -13.47
CA THR A 190 22.04 15.35 -12.28
C THR A 190 21.25 15.40 -10.97
N LEU A 191 19.93 15.64 -11.02
CA LEU A 191 19.08 15.78 -9.84
C LEU A 191 19.20 14.56 -8.94
N ARG A 192 19.47 14.80 -7.65
CA ARG A 192 19.50 13.78 -6.61
C ARG A 192 18.33 13.95 -5.67
N ALA A 193 17.67 12.84 -5.33
CA ALA A 193 16.46 12.87 -4.51
C ALA A 193 16.55 11.94 -3.30
N LEU A 194 15.92 12.37 -2.21
CA LEU A 194 15.73 11.62 -0.97
C LEU A 194 14.24 11.40 -0.72
N VAL A 195 13.81 10.15 -0.63
CA VAL A 195 12.43 9.77 -0.31
C VAL A 195 12.37 9.26 1.12
N LEU A 196 11.59 9.90 1.98
CA LEU A 196 11.51 9.61 3.41
C LEU A 196 10.24 8.82 3.75
N ALA A 197 10.40 7.79 4.59
CA ALA A 197 9.31 7.04 5.20
C ALA A 197 9.62 6.69 6.66
N HIS A 198 8.59 6.28 7.42
CA HIS A 198 8.70 6.04 8.86
C HIS A 198 9.01 4.58 9.23
N THR A 199 8.91 3.63 8.30
CA THR A 199 9.29 2.22 8.54
C THR A 199 10.15 1.66 7.43
N ASN A 200 10.97 0.66 7.75
CA ASN A 200 11.82 -0.03 6.77
C ASN A 200 11.01 -0.70 5.66
N ASP A 201 9.85 -1.28 5.99
CA ASP A 201 8.98 -1.94 5.01
C ASP A 201 8.43 -0.94 3.98
N LEU A 202 8.03 0.25 4.43
CA LEU A 202 7.58 1.32 3.55
C LEU A 202 8.73 1.86 2.68
N VAL A 203 9.95 1.97 3.21
CA VAL A 203 11.13 2.35 2.42
C VAL A 203 11.32 1.39 1.24
N TYR A 204 11.28 0.07 1.48
CA TYR A 204 11.38 -0.91 0.41
C TYR A 204 10.18 -0.88 -0.54
N GLN A 205 8.96 -0.63 -0.03
CA GLN A 205 7.77 -0.53 -0.86
C GLN A 205 7.83 0.69 -1.80
N LEU A 206 8.26 1.85 -1.29
CA LEU A 206 8.43 3.07 -2.08
C LEU A 206 9.51 2.89 -3.14
N GLU A 207 10.64 2.29 -2.79
CA GLU A 207 11.73 2.02 -3.72
C GLU A 207 11.24 1.19 -4.92
N ARG A 208 10.49 0.11 -4.67
CA ARG A 208 9.86 -0.70 -5.72
C ARG A 208 8.84 0.06 -6.54
N ALA A 209 8.03 0.91 -5.90
CA ALA A 209 6.97 1.66 -6.56
C ALA A 209 7.53 2.71 -7.55
N PHE A 210 8.78 3.14 -7.37
CA PHE A 210 9.45 4.07 -8.28
C PHE A 210 10.07 3.38 -9.49
N TRP A 211 10.39 2.08 -9.43
CA TRP A 211 11.03 1.35 -10.54
C TRP A 211 10.43 1.60 -11.94
N PRO A 212 9.10 1.65 -12.15
CA PRO A 212 8.52 1.94 -13.46
C PRO A 212 8.92 3.30 -14.05
N CYS A 213 9.25 4.26 -13.19
CA CYS A 213 9.59 5.64 -13.55
C CYS A 213 11.11 5.87 -13.70
N LEU A 214 11.95 4.84 -13.50
CA LEU A 214 13.41 4.97 -13.50
C LEU A 214 14.05 4.37 -14.76
N ASP A 215 15.03 5.06 -15.31
CA ASP A 215 15.87 4.60 -16.42
C ASP A 215 16.93 3.57 -15.97
N LYS A 216 17.41 2.72 -16.88
CA LYS A 216 18.39 1.67 -16.59
C LYS A 216 19.74 2.18 -16.07
N SER A 217 20.07 3.46 -16.26
CA SER A 217 21.26 4.12 -15.72
C SER A 217 21.10 4.60 -14.27
N GLU A 218 19.86 4.74 -13.77
CA GLU A 218 19.59 5.27 -12.43
C GLU A 218 19.78 4.20 -11.35
N ILE A 219 20.65 4.45 -10.39
CA ILE A 219 20.92 3.57 -9.24
C ILE A 219 20.11 4.05 -8.04
N THR A 220 19.40 3.13 -7.40
CA THR A 220 18.64 3.38 -6.17
C THR A 220 19.43 2.99 -4.93
N GLY A 221 19.40 3.84 -3.91
CA GLY A 221 19.97 3.58 -2.59
C GLY A 221 18.88 3.32 -1.56
N VAL A 222 19.13 2.44 -0.59
CA VAL A 222 18.29 2.28 0.59
C VAL A 222 19.10 2.64 1.82
N TRP A 223 18.51 3.45 2.70
CA TRP A 223 19.09 3.82 3.97
C TRP A 223 18.15 3.46 5.13
N ASN A 224 18.51 2.44 5.88
CA ASN A 224 17.75 2.02 7.06
C ASN A 224 18.68 1.37 8.09
N GLY A 225 18.12 0.71 9.11
CA GLY A 225 18.89 0.00 10.12
C GLY A 225 19.74 -1.19 9.61
N TYR A 226 19.57 -1.59 8.34
CA TYR A 226 20.25 -2.74 7.74
C TYR A 226 21.15 -2.37 6.56
N GLU A 227 20.91 -1.22 5.92
CA GLU A 227 21.56 -0.80 4.69
C GLU A 227 22.02 0.66 4.77
N VAL A 228 23.17 0.91 4.14
CA VAL A 228 23.72 2.24 3.90
C VAL A 228 23.66 2.48 2.40
N PRO A 229 23.19 3.66 1.94
CA PRO A 229 22.99 3.90 0.52
C PRO A 229 24.33 4.04 -0.20
N ASP A 230 24.35 3.65 -1.48
CA ASP A 230 25.47 3.95 -2.38
C ASP A 230 25.61 5.49 -2.51
N PRO A 231 26.80 6.07 -2.24
CA PRO A 231 27.03 7.50 -2.40
C PRO A 231 26.70 8.05 -3.79
N GLU A 232 26.72 7.19 -4.82
CA GLU A 232 26.46 7.54 -6.21
C GLU A 232 25.01 7.26 -6.64
N ALA A 233 24.15 6.80 -5.72
CA ALA A 233 22.72 6.71 -5.97
C ALA A 233 22.13 8.09 -6.29
N SER A 234 21.39 8.16 -7.40
CA SER A 234 20.63 9.35 -7.78
C SER A 234 19.35 9.48 -6.96
N LEU A 235 18.82 8.36 -6.46
CA LEU A 235 17.60 8.31 -5.68
C LEU A 235 17.80 7.44 -4.45
N THR A 236 17.70 8.03 -3.26
CA THR A 236 17.84 7.32 -1.98
C THR A 236 16.50 7.25 -1.26
N PHE A 237 16.10 6.06 -0.84
CA PHE A 237 14.94 5.82 0.00
C PHE A 237 15.40 5.59 1.43
N ALA A 238 14.92 6.39 2.38
CA ALA A 238 15.45 6.37 3.73
C ALA A 238 14.36 6.30 4.81
N CYS A 239 14.65 5.51 5.84
CA CYS A 239 13.88 5.52 7.07
C CYS A 239 14.27 6.77 7.88
N ILE A 240 13.29 7.54 8.33
CA ILE A 240 13.52 8.82 9.02
C ILE A 240 14.45 8.66 10.22
N ASP A 241 14.29 7.59 11.00
CA ASP A 241 15.10 7.30 12.18
C ASP A 241 16.58 7.11 11.84
N SER A 242 16.88 6.50 10.69
CA SER A 242 18.26 6.27 10.24
C SER A 242 18.95 7.57 9.82
N VAL A 243 18.20 8.48 9.19
CA VAL A 243 18.69 9.81 8.82
C VAL A 243 18.88 10.67 10.07
N ALA A 244 17.92 10.65 10.99
CA ALA A 244 17.99 11.38 12.26
C ALA A 244 19.17 10.89 13.12
N SER A 245 19.37 9.57 13.23
CA SER A 245 20.52 8.99 13.94
C SER A 245 21.85 9.47 13.36
N LYS A 246 21.95 9.53 12.02
CA LYS A 246 23.17 10.06 11.38
C LYS A 246 23.39 11.52 11.73
N LEU A 247 22.36 12.35 11.66
CA LEU A 247 22.45 13.76 12.03
C LEU A 247 22.93 13.95 13.47
N GLN A 248 22.41 13.14 14.41
CA GLN A 248 22.83 13.18 15.82
C GLN A 248 24.32 12.85 15.98
N VAL A 249 24.83 11.87 15.23
CA VAL A 249 26.23 11.45 15.32
C VAL A 249 27.18 12.42 14.61
N SER A 250 26.85 12.91 13.41
CA SER A 250 27.74 13.77 12.63
C SER A 250 27.57 15.26 12.88
N GLY A 251 26.49 15.69 13.55
CA GLY A 251 26.12 17.10 13.77
C GLY A 251 25.76 17.87 12.50
N ARG A 252 25.86 17.24 11.32
CA ARG A 252 25.52 17.80 10.01
C ARG A 252 24.99 16.73 9.08
N LEU A 253 24.06 17.12 8.20
CA LEU A 253 23.52 16.28 7.14
C LEU A 253 23.79 16.94 5.78
N ASP A 254 24.94 16.65 5.18
CA ASP A 254 25.25 17.09 3.82
C ASP A 254 25.16 15.89 2.88
N LEU A 255 23.99 15.76 2.22
CA LEU A 255 23.70 14.65 1.32
C LEU A 255 23.79 15.06 -0.16
N GLY A 256 23.96 16.35 -0.46
CA GLY A 256 23.92 16.86 -1.83
C GLY A 256 22.65 16.48 -2.57
N VAL A 257 21.49 16.61 -1.91
CA VAL A 257 20.16 16.31 -2.49
C VAL A 257 19.48 17.59 -2.94
N ASP A 258 18.80 17.53 -4.08
CA ASP A 258 18.07 18.65 -4.69
C ASP A 258 16.56 18.56 -4.44
N LEU A 259 16.07 17.36 -4.12
CA LEU A 259 14.66 17.04 -3.92
C LEU A 259 14.48 16.13 -2.70
N VAL A 260 13.52 16.48 -1.84
CA VAL A 260 13.06 15.63 -0.75
C VAL A 260 11.57 15.33 -0.94
N ILE A 261 11.21 14.05 -0.91
CA ILE A 261 9.83 13.57 -1.01
C ILE A 261 9.46 12.90 0.31
N VAL A 262 8.34 13.29 0.90
CA VAL A 262 7.78 12.66 2.09
C VAL A 262 6.43 12.03 1.74
N ASP A 263 6.37 10.70 1.70
CA ASP A 263 5.09 9.99 1.59
C ASP A 263 4.44 9.86 2.98
N GLU A 264 3.11 9.87 3.00
CA GLU A 264 2.32 9.99 4.23
C GLU A 264 2.79 11.15 5.14
N CYS A 265 2.99 12.32 4.53
CA CYS A 265 3.57 13.50 5.17
C CYS A 265 2.79 14.06 6.37
N HIS A 266 1.59 13.55 6.69
CA HIS A 266 0.95 13.85 7.97
C HIS A 266 1.76 13.31 9.17
N HIS A 267 2.68 12.37 8.96
CA HIS A 267 3.67 11.96 9.97
C HIS A 267 4.80 12.99 10.14
N ALA A 268 4.97 13.91 9.18
CA ALA A 268 6.14 14.78 9.09
C ALA A 268 6.23 15.90 10.15
N GLY A 269 5.25 16.00 11.05
CA GLY A 269 5.41 16.86 12.22
C GLY A 269 5.56 16.06 13.51
N SER A 270 6.13 14.86 13.45
CA SER A 270 6.90 14.32 14.58
C SER A 270 8.21 15.11 14.72
N ASP A 271 8.83 15.04 15.90
CA ASP A 271 10.07 15.77 16.17
C ASP A 271 11.21 15.31 15.25
N GLU A 272 11.28 14.03 14.90
CA GLU A 272 12.32 13.47 14.05
C GLU A 272 12.26 14.02 12.62
N TYR A 273 11.05 14.07 12.03
CA TYR A 273 10.87 14.65 10.69
C TYR A 273 11.24 16.13 10.68
N ARG A 274 10.78 16.89 11.68
CA ARG A 274 11.08 18.31 11.77
C ARG A 274 12.59 18.55 11.85
N VAL A 275 13.29 17.83 12.73
CA VAL A 275 14.75 17.95 12.91
C VAL A 275 15.51 17.63 11.61
N VAL A 276 15.13 16.56 10.90
CA VAL A 276 15.79 16.20 9.63
C VAL A 276 15.51 17.21 8.52
N LEU A 277 14.26 17.65 8.36
CA LEU A 277 13.86 18.61 7.33
C LEU A 277 14.50 19.99 7.56
N GLU A 278 14.57 20.45 8.82
CA GLU A 278 15.25 21.69 9.21
C GLU A 278 16.76 21.59 8.95
N ALA A 279 17.41 20.49 9.32
CA ALA A 279 18.84 20.29 9.10
C ALA A 279 19.22 20.25 7.61
N LEU A 280 18.36 19.68 6.77
CA LEU A 280 18.49 19.71 5.31
C LEU A 280 18.10 21.06 4.69
N ARG A 281 17.51 21.96 5.46
CA ARG A 281 16.92 23.24 5.01
C ARG A 281 15.87 23.02 3.90
N CYS A 282 15.11 21.93 3.99
CA CYS A 282 14.08 21.58 3.01
C CYS A 282 13.07 22.71 2.82
N GLY A 283 12.71 23.02 1.57
CA GLY A 283 11.75 24.07 1.27
C GLY A 283 12.26 25.50 1.46
N SER A 284 13.54 25.68 1.78
CA SER A 284 14.20 27.00 1.75
C SER A 284 14.76 27.31 0.35
N GLN A 285 15.16 28.58 0.12
CA GLN A 285 15.72 29.03 -1.16
C GLN A 285 17.03 28.31 -1.51
N ASP A 286 17.89 28.08 -0.52
CA ASP A 286 19.20 27.42 -0.70
C ASP A 286 19.15 25.90 -0.37
N GLY A 287 17.95 25.35 -0.27
CA GLY A 287 17.72 23.96 0.10
C GLY A 287 16.97 23.15 -0.96
N PRO A 288 16.84 21.83 -0.72
CA PRO A 288 16.13 20.95 -1.64
C PRO A 288 14.65 21.33 -1.74
N PHE A 289 14.08 21.13 -2.92
CA PHE A 289 12.64 21.24 -3.12
C PHE A 289 11.93 20.15 -2.29
N LEU A 290 10.82 20.49 -1.64
CA LEU A 290 10.13 19.59 -0.73
C LEU A 290 8.74 19.19 -1.26
N ILE A 291 8.51 17.91 -1.51
CA ILE A 291 7.20 17.36 -1.89
C ILE A 291 6.61 16.58 -0.72
N GLY A 292 5.41 16.95 -0.28
CA GLY A 292 4.62 16.20 0.68
C GLY A 292 3.42 15.53 0.00
N MET A 293 3.26 14.22 0.18
CA MET A 293 2.11 13.47 -0.32
C MET A 293 1.31 12.89 0.85
N THR A 294 -0.02 13.05 0.84
CA THR A 294 -0.85 12.39 1.85
C THR A 294 -2.27 12.10 1.41
N ALA A 295 -2.89 11.04 1.97
CA ALA A 295 -4.33 10.81 1.85
C ALA A 295 -5.16 11.66 2.81
N THR A 296 -4.57 12.07 3.92
CA THR A 296 -5.26 12.69 5.05
C THR A 296 -4.38 13.82 5.59
N PRO A 297 -4.68 15.08 5.28
CA PRO A 297 -3.90 16.21 5.81
C PRO A 297 -4.14 16.40 7.31
N TRP A 298 -5.22 15.84 7.85
CA TRP A 298 -5.64 15.95 9.23
C TRP A 298 -4.82 15.06 10.16
N ARG A 299 -4.36 15.62 11.29
CA ARG A 299 -3.71 14.87 12.37
C ARG A 299 -4.62 14.74 13.60
N PRO A 300 -4.57 13.61 14.33
CA PRO A 300 -5.30 13.45 15.59
C PRO A 300 -4.92 14.48 16.66
N ASP A 301 -3.67 14.96 16.63
CA ASP A 301 -3.12 15.94 17.57
C ASP A 301 -3.37 17.41 17.17
N GLY A 302 -4.05 17.66 16.04
CA GLY A 302 -4.37 19.00 15.56
C GLY A 302 -3.20 19.80 14.98
N THR A 303 -1.98 19.24 14.93
CA THR A 303 -0.82 19.96 14.39
C THR A 303 -0.95 20.11 12.87
N SER A 304 -0.71 21.30 12.34
CA SER A 304 -0.85 21.57 10.91
C SER A 304 0.44 21.29 10.13
N ILE A 305 0.36 20.37 9.17
CA ILE A 305 1.44 20.12 8.19
C ILE A 305 1.61 21.25 7.17
N HIS A 306 0.66 22.19 7.12
CA HIS A 306 0.72 23.37 6.25
C HIS A 306 1.86 24.31 6.65
N SER A 307 2.33 24.26 7.90
CA SER A 307 3.51 25.01 8.33
C SER A 307 4.78 24.59 7.57
N LEU A 308 4.92 23.31 7.24
CA LEU A 308 6.07 22.74 6.52
C LEU A 308 5.86 22.77 4.99
N PHE A 309 4.67 22.38 4.55
CA PHE A 309 4.37 22.18 3.13
C PHE A 309 3.32 23.15 2.59
N GLY A 310 3.07 24.30 3.23
CA GLY A 310 2.10 25.32 2.81
C GLY A 310 0.71 24.76 2.46
N GLU A 311 -0.06 25.57 1.73
CA GLU A 311 -1.35 25.10 1.20
C GLU A 311 -1.16 24.02 0.11
N PRO A 312 -2.09 23.05 0.01
CA PRO A 312 -2.08 22.05 -1.04
C PRO A 312 -2.11 22.68 -2.44
N VAL A 313 -1.20 22.26 -3.30
CA VAL A 313 -1.17 22.67 -4.71
C VAL A 313 -2.14 21.84 -5.54
N SER A 314 -2.53 20.66 -5.04
CA SER A 314 -3.55 19.80 -5.63
C SER A 314 -4.25 19.00 -4.55
N CYS A 315 -5.57 18.88 -4.66
CA CYS A 315 -6.40 18.09 -3.76
C CYS A 315 -7.36 17.23 -4.58
N VAL A 316 -7.30 15.90 -4.37
CA VAL A 316 -8.27 14.95 -4.92
C VAL A 316 -8.69 14.00 -3.82
N ASP A 317 -9.87 14.23 -3.27
CA ASP A 317 -10.43 13.39 -2.21
C ASP A 317 -11.19 12.16 -2.79
N ILE A 318 -11.74 11.34 -1.89
CA ILE A 318 -12.48 10.12 -2.28
C ILE A 318 -13.77 10.48 -3.03
N VAL A 319 -14.46 11.54 -2.61
CA VAL A 319 -15.77 11.92 -3.16
C VAL A 319 -15.58 12.42 -4.58
N GLN A 320 -14.62 13.31 -4.80
CA GLN A 320 -14.24 13.77 -6.13
C GLN A 320 -13.75 12.60 -6.99
N GLY A 321 -12.93 11.70 -6.44
CA GLY A 321 -12.47 10.50 -7.13
C GLY A 321 -13.61 9.58 -7.59
N LEU A 322 -14.66 9.41 -6.77
CA LEU A 322 -15.86 8.65 -7.11
C LEU A 322 -16.71 9.37 -8.17
N LYS A 323 -16.99 10.67 -7.98
CA LYS A 323 -17.81 11.47 -8.90
C LYS A 323 -17.23 11.55 -10.30
N MET A 324 -15.91 11.64 -10.41
CA MET A 324 -15.20 11.74 -11.68
C MET A 324 -14.89 10.37 -12.32
N GLY A 325 -15.32 9.26 -11.72
CA GLY A 325 -15.05 7.90 -12.21
C GLY A 325 -13.57 7.50 -12.13
N TRP A 326 -12.78 8.17 -11.29
CA TRP A 326 -11.37 7.84 -11.07
C TRP A 326 -11.17 6.71 -10.07
N LEU A 327 -12.21 6.39 -9.31
CA LEU A 327 -12.33 5.26 -8.40
C LEU A 327 -13.48 4.36 -8.87
N SER A 328 -13.41 3.07 -8.54
CA SER A 328 -14.51 2.13 -8.78
C SER A 328 -15.76 2.59 -8.05
N ASN A 329 -16.92 2.39 -8.68
CA ASN A 329 -18.21 2.60 -8.02
C ASN A 329 -18.28 1.79 -6.72
N VAL A 330 -18.91 2.35 -5.70
CA VAL A 330 -19.08 1.69 -4.40
C VAL A 330 -20.55 1.41 -4.14
N ASP A 331 -20.87 0.15 -3.83
CA ASP A 331 -22.15 -0.26 -3.25
C ASP A 331 -21.92 -0.56 -1.77
N TYR A 332 -22.14 0.47 -0.94
CA TYR A 332 -21.87 0.42 0.49
C TYR A 332 -23.11 -0.05 1.25
N ARG A 333 -23.02 -1.17 1.95
CA ARG A 333 -24.11 -1.80 2.69
C ARG A 333 -23.78 -1.79 4.19
N MET A 334 -24.48 -0.96 4.94
CA MET A 334 -24.35 -0.84 6.39
C MET A 334 -25.33 -1.79 7.05
N HIS A 335 -24.83 -2.87 7.62
CA HIS A 335 -25.61 -3.82 8.39
C HIS A 335 -25.74 -3.33 9.83
N VAL A 336 -26.98 -3.11 10.25
CA VAL A 336 -27.36 -2.60 11.58
C VAL A 336 -27.98 -3.68 12.47
N ASP A 337 -27.99 -4.94 12.00
CA ASP A 337 -28.56 -6.10 12.69
C ASP A 337 -27.96 -6.35 14.08
N ASN A 338 -26.74 -5.88 14.30
CA ASN A 338 -26.01 -6.02 15.55
C ASN A 338 -26.32 -4.91 16.56
N ILE A 339 -27.16 -3.93 16.22
CA ILE A 339 -27.62 -2.89 17.14
C ILE A 339 -28.81 -3.44 17.94
N ASN A 340 -28.67 -3.48 19.26
CA ASN A 340 -29.79 -3.74 20.15
C ASN A 340 -30.68 -2.49 20.22
N TRP A 341 -31.65 -2.41 19.30
CA TRP A 341 -32.61 -1.30 19.20
C TRP A 341 -33.42 -1.10 20.49
N GLN A 342 -33.67 -2.15 21.26
CA GLN A 342 -34.43 -2.05 22.51
C GLN A 342 -33.63 -1.33 23.60
N GLU A 343 -32.33 -1.61 23.71
CA GLU A 343 -31.44 -0.92 24.64
C GLU A 343 -31.10 0.49 24.14
N LEU A 344 -30.93 0.68 22.84
CA LEU A 344 -30.64 1.99 22.25
C LEU A 344 -31.78 3.01 22.49
N ASN A 345 -33.04 2.56 22.47
CA ASN A 345 -34.21 3.36 22.81
C ASN A 345 -34.33 3.69 24.32
N ARG A 346 -33.57 3.03 25.18
CA ARG A 346 -33.57 3.24 26.64
C ARG A 346 -32.43 4.14 27.12
N VAL A 347 -31.43 4.38 26.28
CA VAL A 347 -30.25 5.16 26.63
C VAL A 347 -30.53 6.64 26.38
N HIS A 348 -30.84 7.36 27.46
CA HIS A 348 -30.74 8.80 27.53
C HIS A 348 -29.48 9.12 28.35
N HIS A 349 -28.45 9.73 27.74
CA HIS A 349 -27.24 10.27 28.43
C HIS A 349 -26.16 9.25 28.88
N LEU A 350 -25.59 8.45 27.97
CA LEU A 350 -24.33 7.74 28.23
C LEU A 350 -23.18 8.32 27.39
N THR A 351 -21.95 8.23 27.91
CA THR A 351 -20.75 8.60 27.15
C THR A 351 -20.49 7.61 26.01
N PRO A 352 -19.86 8.00 24.89
CA PRO A 352 -19.62 7.13 23.72
C PRO A 352 -18.94 5.79 24.05
N ARG A 353 -18.10 5.75 25.10
CA ARG A 353 -17.45 4.51 25.57
C ARG A 353 -18.42 3.58 26.31
N GLY A 354 -19.39 4.11 27.04
CA GLY A 354 -20.43 3.35 27.73
C GLY A 354 -21.50 2.78 26.78
N LEU A 355 -21.82 3.51 25.70
CA LEU A 355 -22.79 3.08 24.67
C LEU A 355 -22.32 1.83 23.90
N ASN A 356 -21.08 1.83 23.41
CA ASN A 356 -20.60 0.77 22.52
C ASN A 356 -20.60 -0.63 23.15
N ARG A 357 -20.45 -0.75 24.48
CA ARG A 357 -20.39 -2.04 25.18
C ARG A 357 -21.77 -2.66 25.42
N THR A 358 -22.82 -1.85 25.42
CA THR A 358 -24.20 -2.25 25.75
C THR A 358 -25.06 -2.46 24.50
N ILE A 359 -24.72 -1.79 23.40
CA ILE A 359 -25.57 -1.67 22.21
C ILE A 359 -25.24 -2.71 21.14
N PHE A 360 -23.99 -3.17 21.05
CA PHE A 360 -23.57 -4.09 20.00
C PHE A 360 -23.49 -5.54 20.49
N ILE A 361 -24.23 -6.43 19.85
CA ILE A 361 -24.22 -7.87 20.16
C ILE A 361 -22.93 -8.48 19.62
N GLN A 362 -22.17 -9.17 20.49
CA GLN A 362 -21.02 -9.96 20.05
C GLN A 362 -21.50 -11.31 19.51
N GLU A 363 -20.92 -11.73 18.38
CA GLU A 363 -21.06 -13.05 17.72
C GLU A 363 -22.14 -13.14 16.62
N TRP A 364 -21.77 -12.66 15.42
CA TRP A 364 -22.53 -12.83 14.16
C TRP A 364 -21.66 -13.40 13.02
N ASP A 365 -20.51 -13.99 13.32
CA ASP A 365 -19.56 -14.49 12.31
C ASP A 365 -20.22 -15.39 11.26
N ASP A 366 -21.12 -16.30 11.66
CA ASP A 366 -21.84 -17.16 10.72
C ASP A 366 -22.74 -16.36 9.78
N ALA A 367 -23.47 -15.38 10.31
CA ALA A 367 -24.31 -14.49 9.52
C ALA A 367 -23.46 -13.62 8.57
N VAL A 368 -22.29 -13.15 9.02
CA VAL A 368 -21.35 -12.43 8.15
C VAL A 368 -20.84 -13.33 7.03
N VAL A 369 -20.49 -14.59 7.33
CA VAL A 369 -20.04 -15.56 6.33
C VAL A 369 -21.16 -15.88 5.33
N GLN A 370 -22.41 -16.01 5.79
CA GLN A 370 -23.55 -16.19 4.88
C GLN A 370 -23.76 -14.96 3.99
N LYS A 371 -23.70 -13.75 4.55
CA LYS A 371 -23.85 -12.51 3.75
C LYS A 371 -22.71 -12.33 2.76
N LEU A 372 -21.49 -12.67 3.16
CA LEU A 372 -20.34 -12.70 2.28
C LEU A 372 -20.54 -13.71 1.15
N LYS A 373 -21.05 -14.91 1.45
CA LYS A 373 -21.38 -15.93 0.44
C LYS A 373 -22.45 -15.44 -0.55
N GLU A 374 -23.53 -14.82 -0.07
CA GLU A 374 -24.55 -14.23 -0.95
C GLU A 374 -23.92 -13.21 -1.89
N THR A 375 -23.15 -12.27 -1.31
CA THR A 375 -22.48 -11.20 -2.05
C THR A 375 -21.42 -11.74 -3.03
N TRP A 376 -20.77 -12.86 -2.69
CA TRP A 376 -19.78 -13.53 -3.52
C TRP A 376 -20.35 -13.93 -4.89
N TYR A 377 -21.63 -14.33 -4.93
CA TYR A 377 -22.29 -14.72 -6.19
C TYR A 377 -22.91 -13.53 -6.93
N GLU A 378 -22.92 -12.32 -6.36
CA GLU A 378 -23.39 -11.11 -7.05
C GLU A 378 -22.34 -10.53 -8.02
N ILE A 379 -21.06 -10.84 -7.83
CA ILE A 379 -19.95 -10.28 -8.62
C ILE A 379 -19.18 -11.41 -9.32
N PRO A 380 -18.94 -11.32 -10.63
CA PRO A 380 -18.05 -12.27 -11.31
C PRO A 380 -16.61 -12.12 -10.81
N HIS A 381 -15.90 -13.25 -10.70
CA HIS A 381 -14.50 -13.27 -10.22
C HIS A 381 -14.32 -12.55 -8.86
N ALA A 382 -15.22 -12.84 -7.93
CA ALA A 382 -15.19 -12.26 -6.59
C ALA A 382 -13.83 -12.47 -5.90
N ARG A 383 -13.38 -11.43 -5.20
CA ARG A 383 -12.20 -11.38 -4.35
C ARG A 383 -12.52 -10.50 -3.16
N ALA A 384 -12.40 -11.06 -1.96
CA ALA A 384 -12.84 -10.40 -0.74
C ALA A 384 -11.69 -10.19 0.26
N ILE A 385 -11.76 -9.09 1.00
CA ILE A 385 -10.99 -8.91 2.24
C ILE A 385 -11.96 -8.74 3.39
N VAL A 386 -11.74 -9.48 4.47
CA VAL A 386 -12.48 -9.40 5.73
C VAL A 386 -11.57 -8.77 6.78
N PHE A 387 -11.86 -7.54 7.18
CA PHE A 387 -11.10 -6.83 8.21
C PHE A 387 -11.57 -7.25 9.60
N CYS A 388 -10.76 -8.09 10.25
CA CYS A 388 -11.04 -8.75 11.51
C CYS A 388 -10.45 -7.97 12.71
N GLY A 389 -11.06 -8.12 13.88
CA GLY A 389 -10.67 -7.41 15.11
C GLY A 389 -9.29 -7.80 15.65
N ASN A 390 -8.97 -9.09 15.64
CA ASN A 390 -7.73 -9.66 16.16
C ASN A 390 -7.36 -10.95 15.38
N ILE A 391 -6.18 -11.52 15.68
CA ILE A 391 -5.61 -12.67 14.97
C ILE A 391 -6.52 -13.90 15.08
N ASP A 392 -7.02 -14.20 16.27
CA ASP A 392 -7.90 -15.36 16.49
C ASP A 392 -9.19 -15.24 15.68
N HIS A 393 -9.81 -14.06 15.68
CA HIS A 393 -10.98 -13.77 14.86
C HIS A 393 -10.70 -13.94 13.36
N ALA A 394 -9.53 -13.51 12.86
CA ALA A 394 -9.17 -13.74 11.45
C ALA A 394 -8.99 -15.23 11.13
N ILE A 395 -8.44 -16.02 12.04
CA ILE A 395 -8.30 -17.47 11.91
C ILE A 395 -9.69 -18.13 11.92
N THR A 396 -10.56 -17.75 12.86
CA THR A 396 -11.93 -18.23 12.94
C THR A 396 -12.73 -17.92 11.67
N MET A 397 -12.67 -16.68 11.17
CA MET A 397 -13.36 -16.30 9.92
C MET A 397 -12.83 -17.08 8.71
N ARG A 398 -11.51 -17.28 8.62
CA ARG A 398 -10.90 -18.12 7.58
C ARG A 398 -11.48 -19.53 7.63
N ASP A 399 -11.54 -20.14 8.81
CA ASP A 399 -12.00 -21.51 8.99
C ASP A 399 -13.50 -21.66 8.69
N ARG A 400 -14.32 -20.69 9.09
CA ARG A 400 -15.75 -20.67 8.75
C ARG A 400 -15.98 -20.52 7.24
N VAL A 401 -15.27 -19.61 6.57
CA VAL A 401 -15.37 -19.45 5.10
C VAL A 401 -14.97 -20.75 4.39
N ASN A 402 -13.85 -21.36 4.79
CA ASN A 402 -13.39 -22.63 4.23
C ASN A 402 -14.38 -23.77 4.52
N GLY A 403 -14.98 -23.81 5.71
CA GLY A 403 -15.97 -24.81 6.10
C GLY A 403 -17.28 -24.72 5.31
N VAL A 404 -17.72 -23.52 4.95
CA VAL A 404 -18.89 -23.32 4.07
C VAL A 404 -18.57 -23.64 2.61
N GLY A 405 -17.31 -23.45 2.18
CA GLY A 405 -16.79 -23.97 0.92
C GLY A 405 -17.13 -23.17 -0.35
N PHE A 406 -17.63 -21.94 -0.24
CA PHE A 406 -17.91 -21.08 -1.40
C PHE A 406 -16.63 -20.43 -1.99
N ALA A 407 -15.59 -20.31 -1.19
CA ALA A 407 -14.29 -19.77 -1.56
C ALA A 407 -13.20 -20.35 -0.66
N ARG A 408 -11.95 -20.36 -1.15
CA ARG A 408 -10.78 -20.62 -0.31
C ARG A 408 -10.36 -19.33 0.39
N ALA A 409 -10.24 -19.39 1.71
CA ALA A 409 -9.80 -18.28 2.56
C ALA A 409 -8.42 -18.54 3.16
N GLU A 410 -7.65 -17.46 3.32
CA GLU A 410 -6.39 -17.44 4.07
C GLU A 410 -6.41 -16.31 5.11
N ALA A 411 -5.76 -16.52 6.25
CA ALA A 411 -5.62 -15.49 7.28
C ALA A 411 -4.30 -14.74 7.10
N LEU A 412 -4.33 -13.41 7.19
CA LEU A 412 -3.18 -12.54 6.99
C LEU A 412 -3.03 -11.56 8.16
N TYR A 413 -1.92 -11.65 8.87
CA TYR A 413 -1.64 -10.85 10.06
C TYR A 413 -0.12 -10.64 10.25
N ALA A 414 0.23 -9.49 10.83
CA ALA A 414 1.58 -9.06 11.17
C ALA A 414 2.23 -9.84 12.33
N GLY A 415 1.39 -10.36 13.23
CA GLY A 415 1.79 -10.85 14.54
C GLY A 415 1.90 -9.73 15.59
N SER A 416 1.89 -10.08 16.86
CA SER A 416 2.16 -9.17 17.99
C SER A 416 3.00 -9.93 19.01
N PRO A 417 3.78 -9.25 19.89
CA PRO A 417 4.55 -9.93 20.92
C PRO A 417 3.67 -10.90 21.73
N GLY A 418 4.03 -12.18 21.75
CA GLY A 418 3.26 -13.23 22.43
C GLY A 418 2.10 -13.86 21.64
N ALA A 419 1.86 -13.45 20.40
CA ALA A 419 0.82 -14.01 19.52
C ALA A 419 1.43 -14.76 18.31
N PRO A 420 0.67 -15.63 17.62
CA PRO A 420 1.11 -16.26 16.38
C PRO A 420 1.57 -15.21 15.35
N ARG A 421 2.70 -15.47 14.68
CA ARG A 421 3.29 -14.55 13.70
C ARG A 421 3.54 -15.27 12.38
N LEU A 422 3.07 -14.69 11.29
CA LEU A 422 3.43 -15.12 9.94
C LEU A 422 4.80 -14.52 9.58
N SER A 423 5.69 -15.34 9.02
CA SER A 423 6.92 -14.85 8.42
C SER A 423 6.61 -13.94 7.22
N HIS A 424 7.56 -13.10 6.83
CA HIS A 424 7.41 -12.28 5.62
C HIS A 424 7.16 -13.15 4.38
N ALA A 425 7.88 -14.27 4.26
CA ALA A 425 7.70 -15.22 3.16
C ALA A 425 6.30 -15.84 3.11
N GLN A 426 5.75 -16.24 4.26
CA GLN A 426 4.38 -16.74 4.36
C GLN A 426 3.36 -15.67 3.93
N ARG A 427 3.53 -14.42 4.39
CA ARG A 427 2.67 -13.30 3.98
C ARG A 427 2.75 -13.06 2.46
N SER A 428 3.96 -12.99 1.90
CA SER A 428 4.15 -12.80 0.46
C SER A 428 3.57 -13.95 -0.37
N LYS A 429 3.69 -15.19 0.10
CA LYS A 429 3.05 -16.36 -0.53
C LYS A 429 1.54 -16.24 -0.53
N ILE A 430 0.91 -15.95 0.62
CA ILE A 430 -0.54 -15.79 0.74
C ILE A 430 -1.03 -14.69 -0.22
N LEU A 431 -0.31 -13.57 -0.31
CA LEU A 431 -0.64 -12.48 -1.22
C LEU A 431 -0.46 -12.87 -2.70
N ALA A 432 0.55 -13.66 -3.04
CA ALA A 432 0.74 -14.20 -4.38
C ALA A 432 -0.37 -15.21 -4.75
N ASP A 433 -0.72 -16.11 -3.84
CA ASP A 433 -1.81 -17.07 -4.03
C ASP A 433 -3.17 -16.37 -4.15
N PHE A 434 -3.40 -15.29 -3.40
CA PHE A 434 -4.58 -14.46 -3.59
C PHE A 434 -4.56 -13.71 -4.93
N HIS A 435 -3.40 -13.17 -5.34
CA HIS A 435 -3.25 -12.52 -6.63
C HIS A 435 -3.60 -13.46 -7.79
N ASP A 436 -3.18 -14.72 -7.69
CA ASP A 436 -3.37 -15.74 -8.71
C ASP A 436 -4.74 -16.45 -8.62
N GLY A 437 -5.56 -16.11 -7.63
CA GLY A 437 -6.89 -16.68 -7.43
C GLY A 437 -6.89 -18.07 -6.78
N HIS A 438 -5.75 -18.52 -6.23
CA HIS A 438 -5.69 -19.72 -5.40
C HIS A 438 -6.31 -19.53 -4.02
N ALA A 439 -6.45 -18.29 -3.56
CA ALA A 439 -7.28 -17.88 -2.44
C ALA A 439 -8.22 -16.76 -2.92
N GLY A 440 -9.49 -16.86 -2.57
CA GLY A 440 -10.53 -15.90 -2.93
C GLY A 440 -10.85 -14.89 -1.82
N VAL A 441 -10.55 -15.24 -0.57
CA VAL A 441 -10.86 -14.41 0.61
C VAL A 441 -9.60 -14.25 1.47
N LEU A 442 -9.30 -13.02 1.90
CA LEU A 442 -8.28 -12.74 2.92
C LEU A 442 -8.95 -12.26 4.21
N CYS A 443 -8.74 -12.99 5.30
CA CYS A 443 -9.13 -12.57 6.64
C CYS A 443 -7.97 -11.85 7.31
N ALA A 444 -8.11 -10.56 7.53
CA ALA A 444 -7.01 -9.61 7.67
C ALA A 444 -7.03 -8.86 9.01
N VAL A 445 -5.86 -8.72 9.64
CA VAL A 445 -5.68 -7.94 10.88
C VAL A 445 -4.50 -6.97 10.72
N ASP A 446 -4.72 -5.70 11.07
CA ASP A 446 -3.68 -4.67 11.18
C ASP A 446 -2.69 -4.57 10.01
N LEU A 447 -3.21 -4.76 8.80
CA LEU A 447 -2.43 -4.77 7.56
C LEU A 447 -1.80 -3.42 7.17
N LEU A 448 -2.23 -2.33 7.79
CA LEU A 448 -1.80 -0.98 7.43
C LEU A 448 -0.53 -0.53 8.15
N ASN A 449 -0.14 -1.20 9.25
CA ASN A 449 1.05 -0.80 10.01
C ASN A 449 2.37 -1.26 9.38
N GLU A 450 2.35 -2.27 8.50
CA GLU A 450 3.57 -2.92 7.99
C GLU A 450 3.82 -2.75 6.48
N GLY A 451 3.20 -1.77 5.80
CA GLY A 451 3.45 -1.56 4.36
C GLY A 451 3.04 -2.74 3.46
N ILE A 452 2.05 -3.53 3.89
CA ILE A 452 1.54 -4.67 3.11
C ILE A 452 0.74 -4.13 1.90
N ASP A 453 1.26 -4.30 0.68
CA ASP A 453 0.53 -3.95 -0.54
C ASP A 453 -0.53 -5.02 -0.85
N LEU A 454 -1.75 -4.73 -0.42
CA LEU A 454 -2.88 -5.58 -0.70
C LEU A 454 -3.27 -5.53 -2.18
N PRO A 455 -3.54 -6.70 -2.79
CA PRO A 455 -4.09 -6.79 -4.13
C PRO A 455 -5.49 -6.17 -4.20
N ASP A 456 -5.88 -5.78 -5.41
CA ASP A 456 -7.18 -5.17 -5.65
C ASP A 456 -8.32 -6.18 -5.41
N VAL A 457 -9.38 -5.71 -4.78
CA VAL A 457 -10.56 -6.52 -4.40
C VAL A 457 -11.86 -5.85 -4.82
N ASN A 458 -12.91 -6.64 -4.96
CA ASN A 458 -14.27 -6.18 -5.30
C ASN A 458 -15.29 -6.43 -4.18
N ILE A 459 -14.87 -7.05 -3.06
CA ILE A 459 -15.66 -7.13 -1.83
C ILE A 459 -14.80 -6.72 -0.63
N CYS A 460 -15.31 -5.81 0.20
CA CYS A 460 -14.68 -5.43 1.47
C CYS A 460 -15.66 -5.67 2.62
N VAL A 461 -15.25 -6.45 3.62
CA VAL A 461 -16.06 -6.74 4.81
C VAL A 461 -15.40 -6.13 6.03
N PHE A 462 -16.14 -5.33 6.79
CA PHE A 462 -15.67 -4.73 8.02
C PHE A 462 -16.39 -5.35 9.23
N GLN A 463 -15.65 -6.08 10.07
CA GLN A 463 -16.18 -6.69 11.31
C GLN A 463 -15.52 -6.13 12.59
N ARG A 464 -14.88 -4.96 12.50
CA ARG A 464 -14.19 -4.35 13.65
C ARG A 464 -14.47 -2.86 13.74
N VAL A 465 -14.42 -2.33 14.96
CA VAL A 465 -14.33 -0.90 15.18
C VAL A 465 -12.95 -0.42 14.74
N THR A 466 -12.88 0.22 13.57
CA THR A 466 -11.67 0.92 13.15
C THR A 466 -11.70 2.30 13.81
N HIS A 467 -11.02 2.46 14.95
CA HIS A 467 -11.05 3.71 15.73
C HIS A 467 -10.48 4.94 14.99
N SER A 468 -9.76 4.73 13.87
CA SER A 468 -9.16 5.80 13.08
C SER A 468 -9.82 5.91 11.70
N ARG A 469 -10.43 7.08 11.42
CA ARG A 469 -10.97 7.43 10.08
C ARG A 469 -9.94 7.23 8.98
N ARG A 470 -8.67 7.52 9.26
CA ARG A 470 -7.56 7.33 8.32
C ARG A 470 -7.40 5.87 7.91
N ILE A 471 -7.35 4.95 8.88
CA ILE A 471 -7.21 3.51 8.64
C ILE A 471 -8.40 3.01 7.81
N PHE A 472 -9.62 3.45 8.14
CA PHE A 472 -10.82 3.12 7.38
C PHE A 472 -10.74 3.59 5.92
N VAL A 473 -10.39 4.86 5.68
CA VAL A 473 -10.22 5.43 4.33
C VAL A 473 -9.13 4.69 3.55
N GLN A 474 -8.03 4.32 4.20
CA GLN A 474 -6.96 3.53 3.58
C GLN A 474 -7.44 2.12 3.21
N GLN A 475 -8.22 1.45 4.07
CA GLN A 475 -8.81 0.13 3.82
C GLN A 475 -9.82 0.17 2.66
N LEU A 476 -10.79 1.09 2.72
CA LEU A 476 -11.78 1.30 1.67
C LEU A 476 -11.11 1.65 0.33
N GLY A 477 -10.08 2.49 0.36
CA GLY A 477 -9.29 2.88 -0.81
C GLY A 477 -8.64 1.72 -1.56
N ARG A 478 -8.41 0.57 -0.92
CA ARG A 478 -7.95 -0.66 -1.61
C ARG A 478 -9.05 -1.29 -2.46
N GLY A 479 -10.28 -1.29 -1.94
CA GLY A 479 -11.47 -1.68 -2.68
C GLY A 479 -11.90 -0.67 -3.74
N LEU A 480 -11.48 0.59 -3.66
CA LEU A 480 -11.87 1.62 -4.65
C LEU A 480 -10.95 1.71 -5.88
N ARG A 481 -9.83 0.96 -5.92
CA ARG A 481 -8.94 0.95 -7.09
C ARG A 481 -9.66 0.36 -8.32
N LEU A 482 -9.55 1.06 -9.45
CA LEU A 482 -10.01 0.57 -10.75
C LEU A 482 -9.17 -0.63 -11.20
N ALA A 483 -9.83 -1.68 -11.68
CA ALA A 483 -9.20 -2.87 -12.25
C ALA A 483 -9.98 -3.32 -13.50
N SER A 484 -9.30 -3.97 -14.45
CA SER A 484 -9.97 -4.52 -15.64
C SER A 484 -11.00 -5.58 -15.22
N GLY A 485 -12.21 -5.50 -15.77
CA GLY A 485 -13.30 -6.42 -15.44
C GLY A 485 -14.01 -6.13 -14.10
N LYS A 486 -13.64 -5.05 -13.40
CA LYS A 486 -14.30 -4.63 -12.15
C LYS A 486 -15.25 -3.47 -12.39
N ASP A 487 -16.54 -3.71 -12.17
CA ASP A 487 -17.61 -2.72 -12.28
C ASP A 487 -17.75 -1.87 -11.01
N ARG A 488 -17.75 -2.53 -9.84
CA ARG A 488 -17.93 -1.92 -8.53
C ARG A 488 -17.18 -2.68 -7.45
N VAL A 489 -17.11 -2.06 -6.27
CA VAL A 489 -16.80 -2.74 -5.01
C VAL A 489 -18.06 -2.78 -4.16
N ILE A 490 -18.38 -3.95 -3.60
CA ILE A 490 -19.41 -4.07 -2.58
C ILE A 490 -18.75 -4.01 -1.20
N VAL A 491 -19.22 -3.11 -0.34
CA VAL A 491 -18.74 -2.99 1.03
C VAL A 491 -19.82 -3.52 1.96
N LEU A 492 -19.48 -4.52 2.77
CA LEU A 492 -20.32 -5.03 3.86
C LEU A 492 -19.76 -4.48 5.18
N ASP A 493 -20.40 -3.46 5.74
CA ASP A 493 -20.01 -2.87 7.01
C ASP A 493 -20.94 -3.34 8.12
N PHE A 494 -20.46 -4.24 8.97
CA PHE A 494 -21.18 -4.68 10.16
C PHE A 494 -20.87 -3.68 11.29
N VAL A 495 -21.68 -2.61 11.30
CA VAL A 495 -21.45 -1.39 12.08
C VAL A 495 -21.35 -1.73 13.55
N SER A 496 -20.20 -1.53 14.17
CA SER A 496 -19.99 -1.83 15.61
C SER A 496 -19.73 -0.58 16.46
N ASP A 497 -19.92 0.63 15.89
CA ASP A 497 -19.63 1.90 16.55
C ASP A 497 -20.41 3.06 15.90
N VAL A 498 -20.86 4.01 16.72
CA VAL A 498 -21.59 5.22 16.28
C VAL A 498 -20.81 6.08 15.29
N ARG A 499 -19.49 6.19 15.42
CA ARG A 499 -18.64 6.98 14.52
C ARG A 499 -18.59 6.38 13.12
N ARG A 500 -18.71 5.06 13.00
CA ARG A 500 -18.84 4.38 11.70
C ARG A 500 -20.13 4.79 11.01
N PHE A 501 -21.22 4.86 11.78
CA PHE A 501 -22.50 5.33 11.28
C PHE A 501 -22.40 6.77 10.75
N ALA A 502 -21.83 7.70 11.54
CA ALA A 502 -21.61 9.08 11.11
C ALA A 502 -20.74 9.19 9.83
N ALA A 503 -19.69 8.36 9.71
CA ALA A 503 -18.83 8.35 8.53
C ALA A 503 -19.55 7.86 7.26
N GLY A 504 -20.41 6.84 7.37
CA GLY A 504 -21.24 6.36 6.27
C GLY A 504 -22.26 7.41 5.81
N LEU A 505 -22.85 8.12 6.78
CA LEU A 505 -23.81 9.19 6.50
C LEU A 505 -23.17 10.39 5.79
N ASP A 506 -22.00 10.84 6.27
CA ASP A 506 -21.20 11.91 5.63
C ASP A 506 -20.89 11.56 4.18
N LEU A 507 -20.50 10.30 3.92
CA LEU A 507 -20.22 9.82 2.57
C LEU A 507 -21.49 9.83 1.68
N GLN A 508 -22.63 9.37 2.20
CA GLN A 508 -23.90 9.36 1.47
C GLN A 508 -24.34 10.78 1.09
N ASN A 509 -24.34 11.72 2.05
CA ASN A 509 -24.74 13.11 1.81
C ASN A 509 -23.82 13.75 0.75
N LYS A 510 -22.50 13.60 0.88
CA LYS A 510 -21.53 14.15 -0.09
C LYS A 510 -21.61 13.55 -1.48
N LEU A 511 -22.05 12.30 -1.61
CA LEU A 511 -22.32 11.69 -2.91
C LEU A 511 -23.59 12.27 -3.55
N GLN A 512 -24.59 12.68 -2.76
CA GLN A 512 -25.84 13.27 -3.24
C GLN A 512 -25.72 14.77 -3.54
N GLU A 513 -24.83 15.50 -2.87
CA GLU A 513 -24.60 16.93 -3.10
C GLU A 513 -23.78 17.19 -4.38
N GLY A 514 -24.42 17.69 -5.45
CA GLY A 514 -23.74 18.12 -6.70
C GLY A 514 -24.72 18.32 -7.87
N PRO A 515 -24.31 19.01 -8.96
CA PRO A 515 -25.16 19.21 -10.12
C PRO A 515 -25.57 17.86 -10.74
N GLN A 516 -26.88 17.69 -11.00
CA GLN A 516 -27.60 16.47 -11.41
C GLN A 516 -27.15 15.79 -12.72
N TYR A 517 -26.01 16.14 -13.32
CA TYR A 517 -25.68 15.71 -14.69
C TYR A 517 -24.91 14.39 -14.81
N VAL A 518 -24.65 13.67 -13.72
CA VAL A 518 -24.04 12.33 -13.79
C VAL A 518 -24.83 11.36 -12.93
N SER A 519 -25.44 10.35 -13.56
CA SER A 519 -25.98 9.19 -12.86
C SER A 519 -24.82 8.52 -12.09
N LEU A 520 -24.77 8.73 -10.78
CA LEU A 520 -23.76 8.12 -9.92
C LEU A 520 -24.08 6.63 -9.75
N GLY A 521 -23.16 5.76 -10.17
CA GLY A 521 -23.26 4.32 -9.91
C GLY A 521 -23.01 3.94 -8.45
N SER A 522 -22.48 4.87 -7.63
CA SER A 522 -22.17 4.65 -6.22
C SER A 522 -23.39 4.88 -5.33
N LYS A 523 -23.62 3.99 -4.36
CA LYS A 523 -24.78 4.01 -3.45
C LYS A 523 -24.34 3.63 -2.04
N VAL A 524 -24.96 4.23 -1.02
CA VAL A 524 -24.84 3.83 0.38
C VAL A 524 -26.24 3.44 0.86
N ARG A 525 -26.37 2.26 1.47
CA ARG A 525 -27.63 1.62 1.87
C ARG A 525 -27.53 1.07 3.28
N PHE A 526 -28.61 1.24 4.05
CA PHE A 526 -28.77 0.62 5.37
C PHE A 526 -29.53 -0.70 5.21
N MET A 527 -29.02 -1.76 5.81
CA MET A 527 -29.49 -3.13 5.62
C MET A 527 -29.83 -3.78 6.96
N ASN A 528 -30.92 -4.53 6.98
CA ASN A 528 -31.36 -5.43 8.05
C ASN A 528 -31.62 -6.84 7.46
N VAL A 529 -31.96 -7.84 8.28
CA VAL A 529 -32.27 -9.23 7.87
C VAL A 529 -33.29 -9.28 6.72
N GLY A 530 -34.21 -8.32 6.64
CA GLY A 530 -35.26 -8.22 5.61
C GLY A 530 -34.94 -7.41 4.35
N GLY A 531 -33.77 -6.75 4.24
CA GLY A 531 -33.42 -5.88 3.10
C GLY A 531 -33.06 -4.45 3.50
N GLU A 532 -33.32 -3.49 2.61
CA GLU A 532 -33.04 -2.06 2.88
C GLU A 532 -33.93 -1.52 4.01
N ASP A 533 -33.32 -0.92 5.03
CA ASP A 533 -33.97 -0.44 6.24
C ASP A 533 -33.93 1.10 6.34
N LYS A 534 -34.92 1.75 5.73
CA LYS A 534 -35.05 3.22 5.70
C LYS A 534 -35.45 3.81 7.06
N GLU A 535 -36.04 2.99 7.95
CA GLU A 535 -36.45 3.42 9.28
C GLU A 535 -35.21 3.52 10.19
N ALA A 536 -34.32 2.53 10.15
CA ALA A 536 -33.02 2.59 10.82
C ALA A 536 -32.19 3.79 10.35
N GLU A 537 -32.18 4.09 9.04
CA GLU A 537 -31.53 5.29 8.50
C GLU A 537 -32.09 6.58 9.11
N SER A 538 -33.42 6.74 9.08
CA SER A 538 -34.11 7.94 9.54
C SER A 538 -33.93 8.16 11.03
N PHE A 539 -34.03 7.09 11.82
CA PHE A 539 -33.85 7.11 13.26
C PHE A 539 -32.42 7.50 13.64
N LEU A 540 -31.41 6.85 13.04
CA LEU A 540 -30.01 7.11 13.37
C LEU A 540 -29.55 8.50 12.88
N ARG A 541 -30.14 9.02 11.79
CA ARG A 541 -29.97 10.43 11.37
C ARG A 541 -30.45 11.41 12.43
N ALA A 542 -31.68 11.23 12.93
CA ALA A 542 -32.23 12.08 13.99
C ALA A 542 -31.40 11.97 15.27
N TRP A 543 -31.00 10.76 15.64
CA TRP A 543 -30.19 10.52 16.84
C TRP A 543 -28.79 11.14 16.75
N LEU A 544 -28.11 11.12 15.60
CA LEU A 544 -26.84 11.84 15.43
C LEU A 544 -27.00 13.36 15.56
N GLN A 545 -28.14 13.91 15.10
CA GLN A 545 -28.45 15.33 15.28
C GLN A 545 -28.66 15.67 16.76
N ASP A 546 -29.33 14.78 17.49
CA ASP A 546 -29.54 14.92 18.93
C ASP A 546 -28.20 14.80 19.70
N VAL A 547 -27.32 13.88 19.33
CA VAL A 547 -25.97 13.75 19.92
C VAL A 547 -25.13 14.99 19.63
N ALA A 548 -25.15 15.52 18.41
CA ALA A 548 -24.43 16.76 18.07
C ALA A 548 -24.99 18.00 18.79
N ALA A 549 -26.31 18.04 19.03
CA ALA A 549 -26.98 19.08 19.80
C ALA A 549 -26.64 18.99 21.31
N ILE A 550 -26.45 17.77 21.84
CA ILE A 550 -26.01 17.53 23.22
C ILE A 550 -24.51 17.86 23.38
N GLU A 551 -23.66 17.49 22.42
CA GLU A 551 -22.21 17.78 22.44
C GLU A 551 -21.90 19.28 22.34
N SER A 552 -22.77 20.07 21.73
CA SER A 552 -22.67 21.53 21.67
C SER A 552 -23.18 22.25 22.94
N ALA A 553 -23.85 21.53 23.85
CA ALA A 553 -24.37 22.06 25.11
C ALA A 553 -23.42 21.93 26.32
N GLY A 554 -22.28 21.22 26.16
CA GLY A 554 -21.15 21.23 27.10
C GLY A 554 -21.25 20.29 28.30
N GLU A 555 -20.37 19.27 28.32
CA GLU A 555 -19.64 18.68 29.47
C GLU A 555 -19.10 17.29 29.04
N ASP A 556 -17.92 17.25 28.38
CA ASP A 556 -16.91 16.18 28.51
C ASP A 556 -15.72 16.38 27.54
N ASP A 557 -14.50 16.27 28.07
CA ASP A 557 -13.21 16.65 27.46
C ASP A 557 -12.62 15.61 26.46
N HIS A 558 -13.48 14.85 25.76
CA HIS A 558 -13.06 13.77 24.86
C HIS A 558 -13.76 13.80 23.48
N VAL A 559 -13.88 14.98 22.89
CA VAL A 559 -14.52 15.18 21.58
C VAL A 559 -13.51 15.10 20.42
N LEU A 560 -13.75 14.19 19.48
CA LEU A 560 -13.20 14.25 18.12
C LEU A 560 -13.85 15.43 17.38
N LYS A 561 -13.15 16.57 17.31
CA LYS A 561 -13.61 17.72 16.51
C LYS A 561 -13.52 17.38 15.02
N PHE A 562 -14.67 17.41 14.33
CA PHE A 562 -14.71 17.39 12.88
C PHE A 562 -14.37 18.79 12.35
N PRO A 563 -13.47 18.91 11.35
CA PRO A 563 -13.20 20.21 10.72
C PRO A 563 -14.38 20.64 9.84
N PRO A 564 -14.61 21.95 9.66
CA PRO A 564 -15.59 22.49 8.73
C PRO A 564 -15.28 22.04 7.29
N SER A 565 -16.31 22.02 6.44
CA SER A 565 -16.14 21.65 5.05
C SER A 565 -15.29 22.70 4.33
N LEU A 566 -14.36 22.28 3.46
CA LEU A 566 -13.49 23.23 2.73
C LEU A 566 -14.26 24.08 1.71
N SER A 567 -15.49 23.68 1.37
CA SER A 567 -16.45 24.53 0.64
C SER A 567 -16.86 25.78 1.42
N ASP A 568 -16.65 25.82 2.74
CA ASP A 568 -16.98 26.98 3.57
C ASP A 568 -15.89 28.07 3.56
N ARG A 569 -14.83 27.92 2.74
CA ARG A 569 -13.68 28.86 2.69
C ARG A 569 -13.15 29.18 1.28
N LEU A 570 -13.92 28.89 0.23
CA LEU A 570 -13.65 29.40 -1.12
C LEU A 570 -14.61 30.54 -1.46
#